data_AF-A0A970DHP4-F1
#
_entry.id   AF-A0A970DHP4-F1
#
_cell.length_a   1.000
_cell.length_b   1.000
_cell.length_c   1.000
_cell.angle_alpha   90.00
_cell.angle_beta   90.00
_cell.angle_gamma   90.00
#
_symmetry.space_group_name_H-M   'P 1'
#
loop_
_entity.id
_entity.type
_entity.pdbx_description
1 polymer ?
#
loop_
_entity_poly.entity_id
_entity_poly.type
_entity_poly.pdbx_seq_one_letter_code
_entity_poly.pdbx_strand_id
1 'polypeptide(L)'
;MTFGKKFWDQRYLMVLVLPVVLWMIIFNYIPMLGLVISFKEYDPYLGPLEGFIKSRWVGFDNFVEAFADKYFISSLWNTIYYSVLNLVIGFPIPIIFAILLNELVNVRFKKFVQTVSYLPHFISWVFVVGFIYVLFAVDNGLLNGLLLKFNLAEDAIPFLATEKYIPPIVVIFNVWKSFGWNSIIYIAAITNIDPTMYEAATVDGAKRFAKIWYITLPSIKPTVVILLIFSIGSMISPNFGLFEQMYLLTNPM
;
A
#
# COMPACT_ATOMS: atom_id res chain seq x y z
N MET A 1 43.95 -2.24 -17.26
CA MET A 1 43.36 -0.88 -17.23
C MET A 1 43.20 -0.48 -15.77
N THR A 2 43.97 0.51 -15.31
CA THR A 2 44.02 0.90 -13.88
C THR A 2 42.71 1.55 -13.44
N PHE A 3 42.27 1.30 -12.20
CA PHE A 3 41.02 1.84 -11.63
C PHE A 3 40.87 3.36 -11.86
N GLY A 4 41.95 4.13 -11.64
CA GLY A 4 41.96 5.58 -11.84
C GLY A 4 41.68 6.02 -13.27
N LYS A 5 42.14 5.26 -14.28
CA LYS A 5 41.85 5.56 -15.70
C LYS A 5 40.37 5.33 -16.01
N LYS A 6 39.80 4.23 -15.53
CA LYS A 6 38.37 3.92 -15.66
C LYS A 6 37.48 4.94 -14.94
N PHE A 7 37.90 5.40 -13.76
CA PHE A 7 37.19 6.43 -12.99
C PHE A 7 37.15 7.77 -13.76
N TRP A 8 38.30 8.19 -14.30
CA TRP A 8 38.38 9.41 -15.10
C TRP A 8 37.59 9.33 -16.41
N ASP A 9 37.59 8.17 -17.07
CA ASP A 9 36.82 7.93 -18.28
C ASP A 9 35.31 8.01 -18.01
N GLN A 10 34.86 7.60 -16.82
CA GLN A 10 33.45 7.62 -16.39
C GLN A 10 33.02 8.88 -15.63
N ARG A 11 33.87 9.92 -15.55
CA ARG A 11 33.63 11.12 -14.74
C ARG A 11 32.28 11.81 -15.02
N TYR A 12 31.80 11.83 -16.27
CA TYR A 12 30.52 12.43 -16.62
C TYR A 12 29.33 11.63 -16.06
N LEU A 13 29.42 10.30 -16.07
CA LEU A 13 28.41 9.43 -15.44
C LEU A 13 28.40 9.60 -13.92
N MET A 14 29.58 9.77 -13.32
CA MET A 14 29.70 10.01 -11.88
C MET A 14 29.09 11.34 -11.48
N VAL A 15 29.36 12.42 -12.23
CA VAL A 15 28.75 13.73 -11.99
C VAL A 15 27.22 13.68 -12.16
N LEU A 16 26.70 12.89 -13.10
CA LEU A 16 25.26 12.72 -13.28
C LEU A 16 24.59 12.01 -12.08
N VAL A 17 25.26 11.02 -11.50
CA VAL A 17 24.76 10.24 -10.36
C VAL A 17 24.97 10.96 -9.02
N LEU A 18 25.96 11.85 -8.94
CA LEU A 18 26.36 12.52 -7.70
C LEU A 18 25.21 13.26 -6.99
N PRO A 19 24.32 14.04 -7.65
CA PRO A 19 23.20 14.69 -6.99
C PRO A 19 22.26 13.70 -6.29
N VAL A 20 21.98 12.56 -6.92
CA VAL A 20 21.10 11.52 -6.36
C VAL A 20 21.76 10.87 -5.14
N VAL A 21 23.06 10.57 -5.23
CA VAL A 21 23.82 9.99 -4.11
C VAL A 21 23.89 10.97 -2.93
N LEU A 22 24.17 12.24 -3.19
CA LEU A 22 24.19 13.28 -2.15
C LEU A 22 22.81 13.43 -1.51
N TRP A 23 21.75 13.46 -2.31
CA TRP A 23 20.39 13.49 -1.80
C TRP A 23 20.08 12.26 -0.92
N MET A 24 20.47 11.06 -1.35
CA MET A 24 20.31 9.85 -0.54
C MET A 24 21.06 9.94 0.79
N ILE A 25 22.32 10.40 0.76
CA ILE A 25 23.12 10.56 1.97
C ILE A 25 22.45 11.54 2.93
N ILE A 26 22.05 12.71 2.44
CA ILE A 26 21.51 13.80 3.28
C ILE A 26 20.13 13.45 3.84
N PHE A 27 19.24 12.91 3.00
CA PHE A 27 17.83 12.76 3.37
C PHE A 27 17.43 11.34 3.79
N ASN A 28 18.28 10.33 3.53
CA ASN A 28 17.99 8.94 3.95
C ASN A 28 19.00 8.45 4.98
N TYR A 29 20.31 8.59 4.74
CA TYR A 29 21.33 8.03 5.63
C TYR A 29 21.59 8.87 6.88
N ILE A 30 21.70 10.20 6.76
CA ILE A 30 21.93 11.08 7.93
C ILE A 30 20.78 10.94 8.95
N PRO A 31 19.48 10.94 8.57
CA PRO A 31 18.40 10.73 9.52
C PRO A 31 18.45 9.39 10.27
N MET A 32 19.10 8.35 9.71
CA MET A 32 19.27 7.07 10.45
C MET A 32 20.14 7.23 11.70
N LEU A 33 20.96 8.28 11.80
CA LEU A 33 21.65 8.60 13.05
C LEU A 33 20.66 8.89 14.19
N GLY A 34 19.45 9.36 13.86
CA GLY A 34 18.35 9.55 14.81
C GLY A 34 17.89 8.26 15.49
N LEU A 35 18.17 7.08 14.93
CA LEU A 35 17.87 5.80 15.60
C LEU A 35 18.56 5.67 16.95
N VAL A 36 19.69 6.36 17.14
CA VAL A 36 20.41 6.42 18.42
C VAL A 36 19.55 6.99 19.55
N ILE A 37 18.58 7.86 19.22
CA ILE A 37 17.64 8.44 20.19
C ILE A 37 16.84 7.36 20.91
N SER A 38 16.54 6.23 20.25
CA SER A 38 15.81 5.11 20.86
C SER A 38 16.54 4.46 22.03
N PHE A 39 17.85 4.68 22.18
CA PHE A 39 18.69 4.18 23.28
C PHE A 39 18.97 5.23 24.35
N LYS A 40 18.32 6.40 24.25
CA LYS A 40 18.50 7.53 25.16
C LYS A 40 17.19 7.94 25.81
N GLU A 41 17.28 8.49 27.01
CA GLU A 41 16.19 9.25 27.64
C GLU A 41 16.18 10.64 27.02
N TYR A 42 15.55 10.74 25.84
CA TYR A 42 15.58 11.94 25.02
C TYR A 42 14.73 13.05 25.63
N ASP A 43 15.35 14.21 25.85
CA ASP A 43 14.65 15.39 26.33
C ASP A 43 14.42 16.36 25.15
N PRO A 44 13.18 16.44 24.63
CA PRO A 44 12.86 17.32 23.50
C PRO A 44 12.97 18.81 23.85
N TYR A 45 12.97 19.21 25.13
CA TYR A 45 13.01 20.61 25.55
C TYR A 45 14.39 21.25 25.41
N LEU A 46 15.47 20.45 25.34
CA LEU A 46 16.83 20.92 25.09
C LEU A 46 17.05 21.35 23.63
N GLY A 47 16.12 21.02 22.73
CA GLY A 47 16.26 21.21 21.29
C GLY A 47 16.93 20.02 20.59
N PRO A 48 16.81 19.91 19.25
CA PRO A 48 17.07 18.64 18.55
C PRO A 48 18.51 18.13 18.68
N LEU A 49 19.48 19.03 18.51
CA LEU A 49 20.90 18.68 18.55
C LEU A 49 21.40 18.48 19.99
N GLU A 50 20.97 19.34 20.92
CA GLU A 50 21.41 19.21 22.31
C GLU A 50 20.76 18.01 22.99
N GLY A 51 19.48 17.73 22.75
CA GLY A 51 18.82 16.51 23.20
C GLY A 51 19.52 15.28 22.62
N PHE A 52 19.88 15.29 21.33
CA PHE A 52 20.62 14.17 20.74
C PHE A 52 21.96 13.92 21.42
N ILE A 53 22.71 14.97 21.77
CA ILE A 53 24.06 14.85 22.33
C ILE A 53 24.03 14.60 23.84
N LYS A 54 23.29 15.41 24.59
CA LYS A 54 23.33 15.49 26.06
C LYS A 54 22.38 14.51 26.75
N SER A 55 21.36 13.99 26.08
CA SER A 55 20.46 13.02 26.70
C SER A 55 21.19 11.77 27.18
N ARG A 56 20.76 11.31 28.35
CA ARG A 56 21.34 10.15 29.04
C ARG A 56 21.15 8.89 28.20
N TRP A 57 22.21 8.09 28.08
CA TRP A 57 22.13 6.77 27.49
C TRP A 57 21.47 5.80 28.48
N VAL A 58 20.37 5.18 28.07
CA VAL A 58 19.60 4.20 28.87
C VAL A 58 19.64 2.79 28.25
N GLY A 59 20.37 2.61 27.14
CA GLY A 59 20.50 1.29 26.52
C GLY A 59 19.14 0.78 26.01
N PHE A 60 18.69 -0.36 26.53
CA PHE A 60 17.46 -1.00 26.07
C PHE A 60 16.22 -0.67 26.92
N ASP A 61 16.33 0.21 27.91
CA ASP A 61 15.24 0.48 28.86
C ASP A 61 13.96 0.95 28.14
N ASN A 62 14.07 1.84 27.14
CA ASN A 62 12.94 2.28 26.31
C ASN A 62 12.25 1.12 25.57
N PHE A 63 13.01 0.11 25.12
CA PHE A 63 12.45 -1.07 24.46
C PHE A 63 11.72 -1.96 25.48
N VAL A 64 12.32 -2.16 26.66
CA VAL A 64 11.67 -2.92 27.75
C VAL A 64 10.36 -2.26 28.15
N GLU A 65 10.34 -0.94 28.31
CA GLU A 65 9.14 -0.16 28.61
C GLU A 65 8.08 -0.30 27.49
N ALA A 66 8.49 -0.14 26.23
CA ALA A 66 7.58 -0.29 25.09
C ALA A 66 6.97 -1.70 25.02
N PHE A 67 7.77 -2.76 25.19
CA PHE A 67 7.25 -4.14 25.16
C PHE A 67 6.48 -4.53 26.45
N ALA A 68 6.64 -3.79 27.54
CA ALA A 68 5.84 -3.94 28.76
C ALA A 68 4.49 -3.21 28.67
N ASP A 69 4.37 -2.20 27.81
CA ASP A 69 3.12 -1.48 27.57
C ASP A 69 2.12 -2.30 26.73
N LYS A 70 0.98 -2.63 27.34
CA LYS A 70 -0.13 -3.32 26.68
C LYS A 70 -0.66 -2.57 25.44
N TYR A 71 -0.60 -1.24 25.42
CA TYR A 71 -1.11 -0.44 24.30
C TYR A 71 -0.17 -0.51 23.11
N PHE A 72 1.14 -0.50 23.33
CA PHE A 72 2.14 -0.74 22.29
C PHE A 72 1.95 -2.13 21.67
N ILE A 73 1.86 -3.18 22.49
CA ILE A 73 1.66 -4.55 21.99
C ILE A 73 0.36 -4.70 21.21
N SER A 74 -0.74 -4.14 21.72
CA SER A 74 -2.04 -4.16 21.03
C SER A 74 -1.98 -3.42 19.69
N SER A 75 -1.31 -2.26 19.66
CA SER A 75 -1.13 -1.48 18.43
C SER A 75 -0.28 -2.22 17.40
N LEU A 76 0.81 -2.86 17.83
CA LEU A 76 1.67 -3.67 16.98
C LEU A 76 0.88 -4.83 16.33
N TRP A 77 0.10 -5.56 17.12
CA TRP A 77 -0.77 -6.63 16.61
C TRP A 77 -1.83 -6.11 15.64
N ASN A 78 -2.45 -4.98 15.95
CA ASN A 78 -3.40 -4.34 15.04
C ASN A 78 -2.72 -3.97 13.72
N THR A 79 -1.56 -3.33 13.75
CA THR A 79 -0.80 -2.98 12.53
C THR A 79 -0.51 -4.22 11.69
N ILE A 80 -0.01 -5.31 12.29
CA ILE A 80 0.25 -6.57 11.58
C ILE A 80 -1.07 -7.13 11.01
N TYR A 81 -2.14 -7.15 11.80
CA TYR A 81 -3.45 -7.65 11.39
C TYR A 81 -3.99 -6.88 10.17
N TYR A 82 -4.00 -5.55 10.22
CA TYR A 82 -4.44 -4.71 9.10
C TYR A 82 -3.53 -4.86 7.87
N SER A 83 -2.21 -4.92 8.05
CA SER A 83 -1.26 -5.11 6.95
C SER A 83 -1.45 -6.47 6.28
N VAL A 84 -1.62 -7.55 7.05
CA VAL A 84 -1.86 -8.89 6.51
C VAL A 84 -3.22 -8.94 5.80
N LEU A 85 -4.27 -8.36 6.38
CA LEU A 85 -5.60 -8.34 5.77
C LEU A 85 -5.59 -7.58 4.44
N ASN A 86 -4.93 -6.41 4.40
CA ASN A 86 -4.72 -5.66 3.16
C ASN A 86 -3.85 -6.41 2.15
N LEU A 87 -2.84 -7.16 2.58
CA LEU A 87 -2.04 -7.97 1.68
C LEU A 87 -2.89 -9.10 1.07
N VAL A 88 -3.55 -9.90 1.90
CA VAL A 88 -4.32 -11.07 1.45
C VAL A 88 -5.46 -10.68 0.52
N ILE A 89 -6.14 -9.55 0.79
CA ILE A 89 -7.27 -9.10 -0.01
C ILE A 89 -6.82 -8.17 -1.14
N GLY A 90 -5.98 -7.18 -0.84
CA GLY A 90 -5.59 -6.12 -1.77
C GLY A 90 -4.50 -6.51 -2.75
N PHE A 91 -3.70 -7.54 -2.50
CA PHE A 91 -2.67 -8.00 -3.45
C PHE A 91 -3.25 -8.80 -4.64
N PRO A 92 -4.18 -9.76 -4.44
CA PRO A 92 -4.73 -10.52 -5.56
C PRO A 92 -5.67 -9.73 -6.46
N ILE A 93 -6.42 -8.76 -5.91
CA ILE A 93 -7.46 -8.03 -6.65
C ILE A 93 -6.93 -7.28 -7.89
N PRO A 94 -5.82 -6.52 -7.82
CA PRO A 94 -5.21 -5.90 -8.99
C PRO A 94 -4.84 -6.89 -10.11
N ILE A 95 -4.38 -8.09 -9.74
CA ILE A 95 -4.00 -9.14 -10.69
C ILE A 95 -5.25 -9.70 -11.37
N ILE A 96 -6.28 -10.01 -10.59
CA ILE A 96 -7.57 -10.48 -11.10
C ILE A 96 -8.16 -9.41 -12.04
N PHE A 97 -8.17 -8.15 -11.62
CA PHE A 97 -8.66 -7.04 -12.43
C PHE A 97 -7.87 -6.89 -13.73
N ALA A 98 -6.54 -6.98 -13.69
CA ALA A 98 -5.70 -6.91 -14.89
C ALA A 98 -6.03 -8.02 -15.90
N ILE A 99 -6.25 -9.26 -15.43
CA ILE A 99 -6.62 -10.40 -16.28
C ILE A 99 -8.02 -10.20 -16.87
N LEU A 100 -9.01 -9.82 -16.06
CA LEU A 100 -10.38 -9.57 -16.52
C LEU A 100 -10.43 -8.46 -17.57
N LEU A 101 -9.67 -7.39 -17.33
CA LEU A 101 -9.57 -6.26 -18.25
C LEU A 101 -8.84 -6.63 -19.54
N ASN A 102 -7.90 -7.58 -19.49
CA ASN A 102 -7.24 -8.11 -20.68
C ASN A 102 -8.21 -8.87 -21.59
N GLU A 103 -9.15 -9.60 -21.02
CA GLU A 103 -10.16 -10.37 -21.78
C GLU A 103 -11.26 -9.50 -22.41
N LEU A 104 -11.32 -8.20 -22.09
CA LEU A 104 -12.29 -7.29 -22.72
C LEU A 104 -11.93 -7.01 -24.18
N VAL A 105 -12.83 -7.41 -25.08
CA VAL A 105 -12.71 -7.20 -26.53
C VAL A 105 -13.03 -5.76 -26.94
N ASN A 106 -14.02 -5.13 -26.28
CA ASN A 106 -14.45 -3.78 -26.61
C ASN A 106 -13.45 -2.74 -26.05
N VAL A 107 -12.64 -2.18 -26.95
CA VAL A 107 -11.59 -1.20 -26.61
C VAL A 107 -12.14 0.06 -25.93
N ARG A 108 -13.32 0.55 -26.34
CA ARG A 108 -13.93 1.75 -25.71
C ARG A 108 -14.36 1.44 -24.29
N PHE A 109 -15.00 0.29 -24.09
CA PHE A 109 -15.41 -0.15 -22.76
C PHE A 109 -14.20 -0.42 -21.86
N LYS A 110 -13.16 -1.08 -22.37
CA LYS A 110 -11.89 -1.31 -21.65
C LYS A 110 -11.26 0.00 -21.17
N LYS A 111 -11.16 1.02 -22.04
CA LYS A 111 -10.64 2.34 -21.67
C LYS A 111 -11.50 3.02 -20.59
N PHE A 112 -12.83 2.95 -20.71
CA PHE A 112 -13.74 3.49 -19.70
C PHE A 112 -13.52 2.84 -18.33
N VAL A 113 -13.50 1.50 -18.28
CA VAL A 113 -13.28 0.74 -17.04
C VAL A 113 -11.91 1.10 -16.43
N GLN A 114 -10.85 1.19 -17.23
CA GLN A 114 -9.53 1.65 -16.77
C GLN A 114 -9.61 3.02 -16.11
N THR A 115 -10.14 4.02 -16.81
CA THR A 115 -10.21 5.40 -16.28
C THR A 115 -10.98 5.47 -14.97
N VAL A 116 -12.15 4.82 -14.90
CA VAL A 116 -13.00 4.81 -13.70
C VAL A 116 -12.32 4.08 -12.54
N SER A 117 -11.66 2.94 -12.81
CA SER A 117 -10.97 2.18 -11.76
C SER A 117 -9.67 2.84 -11.29
N TYR A 118 -9.02 3.68 -12.10
CA TYR A 118 -7.76 4.34 -11.74
C TYR A 118 -7.99 5.65 -11.00
N LEU A 119 -9.10 6.34 -11.27
CA LEU A 119 -9.41 7.65 -10.69
C LEU A 119 -9.37 7.70 -9.15
N PRO A 120 -9.90 6.70 -8.40
CA PRO A 120 -9.91 6.73 -6.94
C PRO A 120 -8.54 6.91 -6.30
N HIS A 121 -7.48 6.42 -6.95
CA HIS A 121 -6.11 6.50 -6.46
C HIS A 121 -5.69 7.96 -6.17
N PHE A 122 -6.15 8.90 -7.00
CA PHE A 122 -5.77 10.31 -6.94
C PHE A 122 -6.54 11.14 -5.90
N ILE A 123 -7.59 10.58 -5.29
CA ILE A 123 -8.36 11.27 -4.25
C ILE A 123 -7.50 11.39 -2.97
N SER A 124 -7.68 12.39 -2.10
CA SER A 124 -6.93 12.40 -0.82
C SER A 124 -7.55 11.44 0.21
N TRP A 125 -6.76 10.93 1.16
CA TRP A 125 -7.31 10.14 2.27
C TRP A 125 -8.29 10.92 3.14
N VAL A 126 -8.06 12.22 3.32
CA VAL A 126 -8.98 13.13 4.01
C VAL A 126 -10.38 13.12 3.38
N PHE A 127 -10.45 13.24 2.05
CA PHE A 127 -11.74 13.16 1.35
C PHE A 127 -12.38 11.77 1.49
N VAL A 128 -11.59 10.70 1.33
CA VAL A 128 -12.10 9.33 1.46
C VAL A 128 -12.69 9.09 2.84
N VAL A 129 -12.03 9.54 3.90
CA VAL A 129 -12.53 9.41 5.27
C VAL A 129 -13.78 10.26 5.48
N GLY A 130 -13.83 11.50 4.99
CA GLY A 130 -15.06 12.30 4.99
C GLY A 130 -16.23 11.61 4.27
N PHE A 131 -15.95 10.97 3.13
CA PHE A 131 -16.94 10.16 2.41
C PHE A 131 -17.39 8.93 3.21
N ILE A 132 -16.49 8.25 3.93
CA ILE A 132 -16.82 7.16 4.84
C ILE A 132 -17.76 7.65 5.95
N TYR A 133 -17.48 8.80 6.57
CA TYR A 133 -18.35 9.38 7.60
C TYR A 133 -19.77 9.63 7.09
N VAL A 134 -19.91 10.20 5.88
CA VAL A 134 -21.24 10.43 5.27
C VAL A 134 -21.94 9.12 4.90
N LEU A 135 -21.20 8.14 4.36
CA LEU A 135 -21.78 6.87 3.90
C LEU A 135 -22.27 5.99 5.06
N PHE A 136 -21.52 5.96 6.16
CA PHE A 136 -21.75 5.11 7.33
C PHE A 136 -22.31 5.85 8.54
N ALA A 137 -22.76 7.10 8.38
CA ALA A 137 -23.42 7.84 9.45
C ALA A 137 -24.60 7.05 10.03
N VAL A 138 -24.76 7.13 11.35
CA VAL A 138 -25.90 6.52 12.05
C VAL A 138 -27.19 7.20 11.59
N ASP A 139 -27.18 8.54 11.65
CA ASP A 139 -28.26 9.39 11.21
C ASP A 139 -28.08 9.77 9.74
N ASN A 140 -29.06 9.45 8.90
CA ASN A 140 -29.08 9.79 7.46
C ASN A 140 -27.91 9.23 6.61
N GLY A 141 -27.17 8.22 7.09
CA GLY A 141 -26.18 7.52 6.27
C GLY A 141 -26.83 6.70 5.16
N LEU A 142 -26.26 6.71 3.96
CA LEU A 142 -26.81 5.99 2.81
C LEU A 142 -26.95 4.49 3.09
N LEU A 143 -25.96 3.88 3.77
CA LEU A 143 -26.01 2.45 4.04
C LEU A 143 -27.10 2.08 5.03
N ASN A 144 -27.22 2.81 6.15
CA ASN A 144 -28.31 2.63 7.11
C ASN A 144 -29.68 2.88 6.46
N GLY A 145 -29.80 3.92 5.63
CA GLY A 145 -31.04 4.19 4.89
C GLY A 145 -31.45 3.06 3.96
N LEU A 146 -30.50 2.42 3.26
CA LEU A 146 -30.79 1.26 2.42
C LEU A 146 -31.15 0.03 3.26
N LEU A 147 -30.44 -0.24 4.35
CA LEU A 147 -30.68 -1.41 5.21
C LEU A 147 -32.07 -1.37 5.86
N LEU A 148 -32.45 -0.21 6.39
CA LEU A 148 -33.78 0.00 6.98
C LEU A 148 -34.87 -0.08 5.90
N LYS A 149 -34.65 0.52 4.72
CA LYS A 149 -35.63 0.49 3.62
C LYS A 149 -35.91 -0.92 3.09
N PHE A 150 -34.91 -1.79 3.09
CA PHE A 150 -35.05 -3.18 2.63
C PHE A 150 -35.35 -4.17 3.77
N ASN A 151 -35.62 -3.70 4.99
CA ASN A 151 -35.83 -4.55 6.18
C ASN A 151 -34.68 -5.56 6.42
N LEU A 152 -33.45 -5.15 6.10
CA LEU A 152 -32.23 -5.93 6.34
C LEU A 152 -31.63 -5.65 7.72
N ALA A 153 -32.09 -4.59 8.40
CA ALA A 153 -31.77 -4.26 9.77
C ALA A 153 -33.02 -3.70 10.47
N GLU A 154 -33.16 -3.97 11.76
CA GLU A 154 -34.27 -3.46 12.58
C GLU A 154 -34.00 -2.00 13.01
N ASP A 155 -32.75 -1.69 13.35
CA ASP A 155 -32.29 -0.36 13.78
C ASP A 155 -31.06 0.10 13.01
N ALA A 156 -30.79 1.41 13.05
CA ALA A 156 -29.59 2.00 12.46
C ALA A 156 -28.33 1.45 13.14
N ILE A 157 -27.39 0.94 12.34
CA ILE A 157 -26.17 0.30 12.84
C ILE A 157 -25.08 1.37 13.00
N PRO A 158 -24.45 1.50 14.18
CA PRO A 158 -23.36 2.43 14.40
C PRO A 158 -22.03 1.87 13.89
N PHE A 159 -21.89 1.77 12.57
CA PHE A 159 -20.75 1.15 11.88
C PHE A 159 -19.39 1.70 12.35
N LEU A 160 -19.27 3.03 12.46
CA LEU A 160 -18.01 3.68 12.83
C LEU A 160 -17.72 3.66 14.34
N ALA A 161 -18.72 3.39 15.17
CA ALA A 161 -18.53 3.25 16.63
C ALA A 161 -18.38 1.79 17.07
N THR A 162 -18.60 0.84 16.17
CA THR A 162 -18.51 -0.59 16.48
C THR A 162 -17.24 -1.19 15.87
N GLU A 163 -16.31 -1.59 16.74
CA GLU A 163 -14.96 -2.07 16.36
C GLU A 163 -14.97 -3.16 15.29
N LYS A 164 -15.96 -4.06 15.31
CA LYS A 164 -16.09 -5.17 14.35
C LYS A 164 -16.17 -4.71 12.88
N TYR A 165 -16.72 -3.52 12.60
CA TYR A 165 -16.89 -3.04 11.22
C TYR A 165 -15.70 -2.21 10.72
N ILE A 166 -14.81 -1.76 11.61
CA ILE A 166 -13.66 -0.94 11.20
C ILE A 166 -12.71 -1.70 10.27
N PRO A 167 -12.26 -2.95 10.57
CA PRO A 167 -11.39 -3.70 9.66
C PRO A 167 -11.91 -3.85 8.23
N PRO A 168 -13.15 -4.33 8.00
CA PRO A 168 -13.66 -4.48 6.64
C PRO A 168 -13.84 -3.12 5.93
N ILE A 169 -14.30 -2.07 6.63
CA ILE A 169 -14.40 -0.73 6.04
C ILE A 169 -13.03 -0.26 5.54
N VAL A 170 -12.03 -0.33 6.42
CA VAL A 170 -10.67 0.11 6.11
C VAL A 170 -10.11 -0.58 4.88
N VAL A 171 -10.22 -1.91 4.83
CA VAL A 171 -9.67 -2.70 3.72
C VAL A 171 -10.44 -2.48 2.44
N ILE A 172 -11.78 -2.42 2.49
CA ILE A 172 -12.60 -2.18 1.29
C ILE A 172 -12.22 -0.84 0.64
N PHE A 173 -12.10 0.22 1.43
CA PHE A 173 -11.75 1.54 0.89
C PHE A 173 -10.29 1.64 0.44
N ASN A 174 -9.37 0.94 1.12
CA ASN A 174 -7.99 0.83 0.66
C ASN A 174 -7.89 0.12 -0.69
N VAL A 175 -8.55 -1.03 -0.81
CA VAL A 175 -8.62 -1.80 -2.06
C VAL A 175 -9.28 -0.96 -3.13
N TRP A 176 -10.47 -0.42 -2.90
CA TRP A 176 -11.20 0.42 -3.87
C TRP A 176 -10.34 1.57 -4.40
N LYS A 177 -9.57 2.21 -3.52
CA LYS A 177 -8.69 3.31 -3.87
C LYS A 177 -7.51 2.89 -4.73
N SER A 178 -6.92 1.73 -4.45
CA SER A 178 -5.59 1.36 -4.97
C SER A 178 -5.63 0.30 -6.08
N PHE A 179 -6.66 -0.52 -6.16
CA PHE A 179 -6.61 -1.74 -6.98
C PHE A 179 -6.41 -1.46 -8.47
N GLY A 180 -7.11 -0.44 -8.99
CA GLY A 180 -7.01 -0.05 -10.39
C GLY A 180 -5.61 0.45 -10.73
N TRP A 181 -5.07 1.35 -9.91
CA TRP A 181 -3.70 1.85 -10.09
C TRP A 181 -2.66 0.73 -10.03
N ASN A 182 -2.75 -0.14 -9.02
CA ASN A 182 -1.84 -1.27 -8.85
C ASN A 182 -1.94 -2.28 -10.01
N SER A 183 -3.08 -2.33 -10.71
CA SER A 183 -3.26 -3.22 -11.86
C SER A 183 -2.44 -2.81 -13.08
N ILE A 184 -1.99 -1.56 -13.17
CA ILE A 184 -1.28 -1.02 -14.35
C ILE A 184 -0.03 -1.85 -14.67
N ILE A 185 0.77 -2.19 -13.65
CA ILE A 185 2.00 -2.95 -13.85
C ILE A 185 1.69 -4.37 -14.33
N TYR A 186 0.62 -4.99 -13.81
CA TYR A 186 0.18 -6.31 -14.26
C TYR A 186 -0.35 -6.27 -15.70
N ILE A 187 -1.12 -5.24 -16.06
CA ILE A 187 -1.61 -5.06 -17.45
C ILE A 187 -0.43 -4.87 -18.40
N ALA A 188 0.57 -4.07 -18.03
CA ALA A 188 1.79 -3.90 -18.82
C ALA A 188 2.55 -5.23 -19.00
N ALA A 189 2.67 -6.01 -17.93
CA ALA A 189 3.30 -7.34 -17.99
C ALA A 189 2.53 -8.30 -18.91
N ILE A 190 1.19 -8.34 -18.82
CA ILE A 190 0.34 -9.18 -19.67
C ILE A 190 0.46 -8.76 -21.16
N THR A 191 0.52 -7.45 -21.42
CA THR A 191 0.60 -6.91 -22.78
C THR A 191 1.93 -7.23 -23.47
N ASN A 192 3.00 -7.47 -22.69
CA ASN A 192 4.31 -7.86 -23.21
C ASN A 192 4.43 -9.35 -23.54
N ILE A 193 3.40 -10.17 -23.28
CA ILE A 193 3.41 -11.59 -23.64
C ILE A 193 3.28 -11.73 -25.16
N ASP A 194 4.13 -12.56 -25.77
CA ASP A 194 4.12 -12.84 -27.19
C ASP A 194 2.74 -13.38 -27.64
N PRO A 195 2.03 -12.70 -28.58
CA PRO A 195 0.75 -13.16 -29.12
C PRO A 195 0.81 -14.57 -29.70
N THR A 196 1.95 -15.00 -30.23
CA THR A 196 2.12 -16.33 -30.85
C THR A 196 1.83 -17.47 -29.86
N MET A 197 2.10 -17.27 -28.56
CA MET A 197 1.76 -18.26 -27.53
C MET A 197 0.25 -18.46 -27.41
N TYR A 198 -0.52 -17.38 -27.48
CA TYR A 198 -1.98 -17.44 -27.40
C TYR A 198 -2.61 -17.99 -28.68
N GLU A 199 -2.04 -17.69 -29.84
CA GLU A 199 -2.47 -18.21 -31.14
C GLU A 199 -2.23 -19.72 -31.24
N ALA A 200 -1.01 -20.18 -30.93
CA ALA A 200 -0.67 -21.61 -30.89
C ALA A 200 -1.60 -22.40 -29.96
N ALA A 201 -1.82 -21.90 -28.74
CA ALA A 201 -2.75 -22.53 -27.81
C ALA A 201 -4.20 -22.55 -28.33
N THR A 202 -4.60 -21.56 -29.14
CA THR A 202 -5.95 -21.55 -29.75
C THR A 202 -6.06 -22.61 -30.84
N VAL A 203 -4.99 -22.85 -31.62
CA VAL A 203 -4.91 -23.94 -32.60
C VAL A 203 -5.01 -25.30 -31.91
N ASP A 204 -4.38 -25.45 -30.74
CA ASP A 204 -4.47 -26.66 -29.90
C ASP A 204 -5.81 -26.81 -29.15
N GLY A 205 -6.78 -25.90 -29.38
CA GLY A 205 -8.13 -25.97 -28.79
C GLY A 205 -8.23 -25.45 -27.35
N ALA A 206 -7.22 -24.74 -26.84
CA ALA A 206 -7.24 -24.18 -25.49
C ALA A 206 -8.30 -23.07 -25.35
N LYS A 207 -9.20 -23.24 -24.36
CA LYS A 207 -10.21 -22.25 -23.98
C LYS A 207 -9.58 -21.08 -23.21
N ARG A 208 -10.35 -20.00 -23.00
CA ARG A 208 -9.90 -18.77 -22.30
C ARG A 208 -9.27 -19.05 -20.92
N PHE A 209 -9.95 -19.83 -20.08
CA PHE A 209 -9.42 -20.20 -18.76
C PHE A 209 -8.11 -20.98 -18.84
N ALA A 210 -7.96 -21.89 -19.82
CA ALA A 210 -6.70 -22.60 -20.03
C ALA A 210 -5.57 -21.65 -20.42
N LYS A 211 -5.83 -20.68 -21.30
CA LYS A 211 -4.85 -19.64 -21.66
C LYS A 211 -4.45 -18.79 -20.45
N ILE A 212 -5.40 -18.40 -19.60
CA ILE A 212 -5.09 -17.66 -18.37
C ILE A 212 -4.20 -18.49 -17.44
N TRP A 213 -4.54 -19.75 -17.20
CA TRP A 213 -3.85 -20.62 -16.25
C TRP A 213 -2.47 -21.08 -16.71
N TYR A 214 -2.33 -21.41 -17.99
CA TYR A 214 -1.11 -22.02 -18.53
C TYR A 214 -0.20 -21.03 -19.27
N ILE A 215 -0.70 -19.86 -19.67
CA ILE A 215 0.10 -18.85 -20.38
C ILE A 215 0.17 -17.56 -19.57
N THR A 216 -0.97 -16.92 -19.28
CA THR A 216 -0.96 -15.58 -18.68
C THR A 216 -0.34 -15.57 -17.29
N LEU A 217 -0.84 -16.40 -16.37
CA LEU A 217 -0.36 -16.44 -14.97
C LEU A 217 1.12 -16.86 -14.88
N PRO A 218 1.59 -17.92 -15.57
CA PRO A 218 3.01 -18.28 -15.56
C PRO A 218 3.92 -17.20 -16.13
N SER A 219 3.49 -16.52 -17.21
CA SER A 219 4.29 -15.48 -17.86
C SER A 219 4.44 -14.23 -17.01
N ILE A 220 3.42 -13.84 -16.23
CA ILE A 220 3.53 -12.67 -15.32
C ILE A 220 4.04 -13.01 -13.92
N LYS A 221 4.28 -14.29 -13.62
CA LYS A 221 4.77 -14.75 -12.31
C LYS A 221 6.00 -13.97 -11.83
N PRO A 222 7.04 -13.69 -12.65
CA PRO A 222 8.19 -12.92 -12.19
C PRO A 222 7.79 -11.53 -11.67
N THR A 223 6.90 -10.83 -12.37
CA THR A 223 6.35 -9.53 -11.96
C THR A 223 5.57 -9.64 -10.67
N VAL A 224 4.69 -10.65 -10.56
CA VAL A 224 3.90 -10.91 -9.34
C VAL A 224 4.80 -11.15 -8.13
N VAL A 225 5.85 -11.97 -8.27
CA VAL A 225 6.77 -12.27 -7.17
C VAL A 225 7.54 -11.04 -6.72
N ILE A 226 8.05 -10.22 -7.65
CA ILE A 226 8.77 -8.98 -7.31
C ILE A 226 7.84 -8.01 -6.57
N LEU A 227 6.63 -7.80 -7.08
CA LEU A 227 5.67 -6.91 -6.44
C LEU A 227 5.21 -7.45 -5.08
N LEU A 228 5.08 -8.77 -4.92
CA LEU A 228 4.76 -9.39 -3.64
C LEU A 228 5.86 -9.11 -2.60
N ILE A 229 7.14 -9.24 -2.98
CA ILE A 229 8.28 -8.95 -2.10
C ILE A 229 8.25 -7.48 -1.67
N PHE A 230 7.99 -6.56 -2.60
CA PHE A 230 7.86 -5.13 -2.28
C PHE A 230 6.66 -4.85 -1.38
N SER A 231 5.50 -5.49 -1.64
CA SER A 231 4.33 -5.36 -0.79
C SER A 231 4.63 -5.84 0.64
N ILE A 232 5.26 -7.00 0.81
CA ILE A 232 5.65 -7.53 2.12
C ILE A 232 6.63 -6.58 2.83
N GLY A 233 7.66 -6.09 2.13
CA GLY A 233 8.60 -5.12 2.71
C GLY A 233 7.93 -3.83 3.19
N SER A 234 6.85 -3.42 2.52
CA SER A 234 6.06 -2.23 2.89
C SER A 234 4.99 -2.45 3.97
N MET A 235 4.81 -3.68 4.47
CA MET A 235 3.78 -3.99 5.49
C MET A 235 4.12 -3.44 6.88
N ILE A 236 5.43 -3.35 7.18
CA ILE A 236 5.97 -2.92 8.49
C ILE A 236 6.54 -1.50 8.37
N SER A 237 6.62 -0.95 7.16
CA SER A 237 6.95 0.46 7.04
C SER A 237 5.85 1.28 7.73
N PRO A 238 6.20 2.39 8.40
CA PRO A 238 5.22 3.38 8.85
C PRO A 238 4.63 4.03 7.59
N ASN A 239 3.78 3.29 6.90
CA ASN A 239 3.15 3.73 5.69
C ASN A 239 2.12 4.75 6.14
N PHE A 240 2.43 6.02 5.92
CA PHE A 240 1.60 7.16 6.30
C PHE A 240 0.13 6.94 5.90
N GLY A 241 -0.15 6.19 4.84
CA GLY A 241 -1.52 5.88 4.42
C GLY A 241 -2.37 5.14 5.47
N LEU A 242 -1.90 4.03 6.05
CA LEU A 242 -2.71 3.28 7.04
C LEU A 242 -2.82 4.08 8.35
N PHE A 243 -1.72 4.69 8.77
CA PHE A 243 -1.71 5.55 9.95
C PHE A 243 -2.63 6.77 9.76
N GLU A 244 -2.53 7.53 8.67
CA GLU A 244 -3.42 8.65 8.34
C GLU A 244 -4.87 8.19 8.29
N GLN A 245 -5.16 7.08 7.62
CA GLN A 245 -6.53 6.55 7.55
C GLN A 245 -7.08 6.23 8.95
N MET A 246 -6.32 5.50 9.79
CA MET A 246 -6.73 5.19 11.15
C MET A 246 -6.87 6.45 12.01
N TYR A 247 -5.91 7.37 11.89
CA TYR A 247 -5.86 8.60 12.65
C TYR A 247 -7.07 9.49 12.34
N LEU A 248 -7.37 9.67 11.05
CA LEU A 248 -8.53 10.44 10.57
C LEU A 248 -9.87 9.79 10.92
N LEU A 249 -9.94 8.46 11.01
CA LEU A 249 -11.15 7.75 11.46
C LEU A 249 -11.35 7.82 12.98
N THR A 250 -10.28 8.04 13.75
CA THR A 250 -10.36 8.10 15.22
C THR A 250 -10.60 9.53 15.71
N ASN A 251 -10.09 10.52 14.99
CA ASN A 251 -10.27 11.94 15.29
C ASN A 251 -11.13 12.59 14.20
N PRO A 252 -12.47 12.54 14.32
CA PRO A 252 -13.33 13.32 13.44
C PRO A 252 -12.97 14.81 13.61
N MET A 253 -12.66 15.48 12.51
CA MET A 253 -12.48 16.95 12.49
C MET A 253 -13.74 17.66 12.96
#